data_AF-A0A6L8GJD4-F1
#
_entry.id   AF-A0A6L8GJD4-F1
#
_cell.length_a   1.000
_cell.length_b   1.000
_cell.length_c   1.000
_cell.angle_alpha   90.00
_cell.angle_beta   90.00
_cell.angle_gamma   90.00
#
_symmetry.space_group_name_H-M   'P 1'
#
loop_
_entity.id
_entity.type
_entity.pdbx_description
1 polymer ?
#
loop_
_entity_poly.entity_id
_entity_poly.type
_entity_poly.pdbx_seq_one_letter_code
_entity_poly.pdbx_strand_id
1 'polypeptide(L)'
;MRESAAALVSGTGSAAAFTERAVSLSGPPEERRRELGGIAINSRNNAPWPAPDIAAITVVPLDGADASEFQVLAPFDTTLGWPGFSPDGAWLSYVVIRDTGVEQWVAEIASGIPRPLTSASLNAAWGEPCRWLADSSGMLCRFVISARGSPPDDEDALVEYYFTSQLGTVQLATGRRSDLGAPGLFVHAEPVPGGGQLLVVRLGEQSDADASQLQRSVEILDMEGNRLRRLADPPAGGADAR
;
A
#
# COMPACT_ATOMS: atom_id res chain seq x y z
N MET A 1 12.12 25.63 3.74
CA MET A 1 12.42 25.37 2.32
C MET A 1 11.77 24.04 1.99
N ARG A 2 10.82 23.99 1.05
CA ARG A 2 10.18 22.73 0.63
C ARG A 2 11.11 22.06 -0.38
N GLU A 3 11.52 20.82 -0.13
CA GLU A 3 12.34 20.04 -1.07
C GLU A 3 11.42 19.13 -1.89
N SER A 4 11.49 19.25 -3.22
CA SER A 4 10.83 18.33 -4.14
C SER A 4 11.55 16.98 -4.09
N ALA A 5 10.83 15.93 -3.74
CA ALA A 5 11.42 14.62 -3.43
C ALA A 5 11.27 13.57 -4.52
N ALA A 6 10.22 13.65 -5.35
CA ALA A 6 9.98 12.73 -6.45
C ALA A 6 9.01 13.33 -7.47
N ALA A 7 9.12 12.85 -8.72
CA ALA A 7 8.16 13.11 -9.79
C ALA A 7 7.70 11.79 -10.40
N LEU A 8 6.41 11.69 -10.72
CA LEU A 8 5.80 10.56 -11.42
C LEU A 8 5.02 11.08 -12.63
N VAL A 9 4.96 10.28 -13.69
CA VAL A 9 4.20 10.58 -14.91
C VAL A 9 3.19 9.46 -15.13
N SER A 10 1.95 9.81 -15.46
CA SER A 10 0.91 8.85 -15.85
C SER A 10 1.39 7.95 -17.00
N GLY A 11 0.97 6.68 -17.03
CA GLY A 11 1.35 5.75 -18.10
C GLY A 11 0.90 6.21 -19.49
N THR A 12 -0.12 7.06 -19.56
CA THR A 12 -0.64 7.72 -20.77
C THR A 12 0.13 8.97 -21.17
N GLY A 13 0.95 9.53 -20.28
CA GLY A 13 1.65 10.81 -20.50
C GLY A 13 0.78 12.06 -20.32
N SER A 14 -0.48 11.92 -19.89
CA SER A 14 -1.46 13.01 -19.81
C SER A 14 -1.38 13.85 -18.54
N ALA A 15 -0.64 13.41 -17.52
CA ALA A 15 -0.41 14.11 -16.27
C ALA A 15 0.94 13.76 -15.66
N ALA A 16 1.50 14.69 -14.90
CA ALA A 16 2.63 14.51 -13.99
C ALA A 16 2.22 14.87 -12.55
N ALA A 17 2.86 14.24 -11.56
CA ALA A 17 2.71 14.63 -10.17
C ALA A 17 4.08 14.77 -9.49
N PHE A 18 4.18 15.77 -8.61
CA PHE A 18 5.38 16.14 -7.88
C PHE A 18 5.10 16.07 -6.39
N THR A 19 5.99 15.44 -5.63
CA THR A 19 5.82 15.29 -4.18
C THR A 19 6.76 16.21 -3.42
N GLU A 20 6.24 16.87 -2.40
CA GLU A 20 7.02 17.64 -1.44
C GLU A 20 7.04 16.92 -0.10
N ARG A 21 8.20 16.83 0.56
CA ARG A 21 8.30 16.22 1.89
C ARG A 21 7.92 17.21 2.99
N ALA A 22 7.37 16.67 4.07
CA ALA A 22 7.21 17.39 5.31
C ALA A 22 8.58 17.76 5.88
N VAL A 23 8.78 19.02 6.22
CA VAL A 23 9.90 19.42 7.06
C VAL A 23 9.49 19.10 8.50
N SER A 24 9.72 17.86 8.93
CA SER A 24 9.43 17.48 10.30
C SER A 24 10.57 17.86 11.23
N LEU A 25 10.27 18.56 12.33
CA LEU A 25 11.22 18.87 13.39
C LEU A 25 11.34 17.73 14.42
N SER A 26 10.39 16.79 14.42
CA SER A 26 10.37 15.60 15.27
C SER A 26 9.59 14.48 14.58
N GLY A 27 10.18 13.29 14.43
CA GLY A 27 9.50 12.12 13.91
C GLY A 27 8.30 11.68 14.78
N PRO A 28 7.54 10.66 14.36
CA PRO A 28 6.54 10.04 15.23
C PRO A 28 7.16 9.59 16.57
N PRO A 29 6.39 9.48 17.66
CA PRO A 29 6.94 9.10 18.97
C PRO A 29 7.57 7.69 18.94
N GLU A 30 8.84 7.57 19.36
CA GLU A 30 9.62 6.32 19.30
C GLU A 30 8.97 5.16 20.08
N GLU A 31 8.17 5.43 21.11
CA GLU A 31 7.44 4.39 21.84
C GLU A 31 6.43 3.61 20.99
N ARG A 32 6.11 4.11 19.78
CA ARG A 32 5.25 3.43 18.81
C ARG A 32 6.00 2.49 17.89
N ARG A 33 7.33 2.61 17.80
CA ARG A 33 8.17 1.73 17.00
C ARG A 33 8.15 0.32 17.59
N ARG A 34 7.97 -0.68 16.73
CA ARG A 34 8.17 -2.09 17.04
C ARG A 34 9.03 -2.71 15.95
N GLU A 35 10.05 -3.44 16.36
CA GLU A 35 10.90 -4.24 15.48
C GLU A 35 10.41 -5.68 15.54
N LEU A 36 9.85 -6.19 14.44
CA LEU A 36 9.23 -7.51 14.39
C LEU A 36 9.74 -8.24 13.14
N GLY A 37 10.37 -9.40 13.31
CA GLY A 37 10.89 -10.18 12.19
C GLY A 37 11.87 -9.40 11.28
N GLY A 38 12.62 -8.45 11.83
CA GLY A 38 13.55 -7.59 11.08
C GLY A 38 12.90 -6.42 10.34
N ILE A 39 11.62 -6.16 10.57
CA ILE A 39 10.88 -5.04 9.99
C ILE A 39 10.37 -4.11 11.10
N ALA A 40 10.66 -2.83 10.95
CA ALA A 40 10.19 -1.79 11.84
C ALA A 40 8.82 -1.27 11.41
N ILE A 41 7.87 -1.22 12.33
CA ILE A 41 6.53 -0.64 12.09
C ILE A 41 6.11 0.33 13.19
N ASN A 42 5.12 1.16 12.87
CA ASN A 42 4.33 1.88 13.85
C ASN A 42 3.17 1.00 14.33
N SER A 43 3.28 0.52 15.57
CA SER A 43 2.28 -0.34 16.23
C SER A 43 0.89 0.28 16.36
N ARG A 44 0.77 1.61 16.25
CA ARG A 44 -0.51 2.30 16.38
C ARG A 44 -1.35 2.27 15.11
N ASN A 45 -0.72 2.33 13.94
CA ASN A 45 -1.41 2.49 12.66
C ASN A 45 -1.02 1.48 11.57
N ASN A 46 -0.14 0.51 11.86
CA ASN A 46 0.35 -0.48 10.89
C ASN A 46 1.10 0.11 9.67
N ALA A 47 1.61 1.34 9.77
CA ALA A 47 2.52 1.92 8.78
C ALA A 47 3.97 1.41 9.00
N PRO A 48 4.83 1.41 7.96
CA PRO A 48 6.24 1.10 8.14
C PRO A 48 6.94 2.20 8.95
N TRP A 49 8.10 1.88 9.51
CA TRP A 49 8.93 2.85 10.24
C TRP A 49 10.34 2.97 9.60
N PRO A 50 10.73 4.15 9.08
CA PRO A 50 9.91 5.34 8.90
C PRO A 50 8.82 5.14 7.84
N ALA A 51 7.72 5.88 7.98
CA ALA A 51 6.66 5.95 6.98
C ALA A 51 7.00 7.01 5.91
N PRO A 52 6.37 6.96 4.72
CA PRO A 52 6.35 8.10 3.81
C PRO A 52 5.90 9.38 4.52
N ASP A 53 6.56 10.49 4.21
CA ASP A 53 6.40 11.79 4.86
C ASP A 53 6.03 12.89 3.86
N ILE A 54 5.29 12.55 2.81
CA ILE A 54 4.88 13.51 1.79
C ILE A 54 3.88 14.50 2.42
N ALA A 55 4.18 15.80 2.34
CA ALA A 55 3.30 16.87 2.82
C ALA A 55 2.35 17.39 1.74
N ALA A 56 2.76 17.30 0.47
CA ALA A 56 1.93 17.73 -0.65
C ALA A 56 2.23 16.91 -1.90
N ILE A 57 1.19 16.70 -2.71
CA ILE A 57 1.29 16.17 -4.07
C ILE A 57 0.70 17.23 -5.00
N THR A 58 1.52 17.83 -5.85
CA THR A 58 1.07 18.75 -6.90
C THR A 58 0.89 17.97 -8.19
N VAL A 59 -0.30 17.99 -8.76
CA VAL A 59 -0.64 17.33 -10.02
C VAL A 59 -0.76 18.36 -11.12
N VAL A 60 -0.03 18.14 -12.19
CA VAL A 60 -0.01 18.99 -13.38
C VAL A 60 -0.55 18.16 -14.56
N PRO A 61 -1.79 18.40 -15.01
CA PRO A 61 -2.25 17.90 -16.29
C PRO A 61 -1.35 18.42 -17.41
N LEU A 62 -0.98 17.54 -18.34
CA LEU A 62 -0.09 17.85 -19.47
C LEU A 62 -0.87 18.00 -20.78
N ASP A 63 -2.08 17.46 -20.83
CA ASP A 63 -2.99 17.55 -21.97
C ASP A 63 -4.24 18.37 -21.61
N GLY A 64 -4.77 19.12 -22.60
CA GLY A 64 -6.01 19.89 -22.48
C GLY A 64 -5.79 21.37 -22.17
N ALA A 65 -6.34 22.25 -23.01
CA ALA A 65 -6.09 23.70 -22.96
C ALA A 65 -6.60 24.39 -21.68
N ASP A 66 -7.57 23.78 -20.98
CA ASP A 66 -8.21 24.33 -19.77
C ASP A 66 -7.84 23.52 -18.49
N ALA A 67 -6.96 22.53 -18.61
CA ALA A 67 -6.61 21.68 -17.48
C ALA A 67 -5.73 22.45 -16.48
N SER A 68 -6.23 22.63 -15.26
CA SER A 68 -5.54 23.38 -14.21
C SER A 68 -4.79 22.43 -13.28
N GLU A 69 -3.61 22.86 -12.81
CA GLU A 69 -2.93 22.14 -11.74
C GLU A 69 -3.80 22.12 -10.47
N PHE A 70 -3.63 21.07 -9.67
CA PHE A 70 -4.22 21.01 -8.34
C PHE A 70 -3.23 20.41 -7.35
N GLN A 71 -3.43 20.72 -6.07
CA GLN A 71 -2.57 20.24 -5.01
C GLN A 71 -3.37 19.47 -3.98
N VAL A 72 -2.90 18.26 -3.66
CA VAL A 72 -3.35 17.47 -2.51
C VAL A 72 -2.41 17.78 -1.35
N LEU A 73 -2.96 18.33 -0.27
CA LEU A 73 -2.21 18.59 0.96
C LEU A 73 -2.46 17.47 1.96
N ALA A 74 -1.41 17.07 2.69
CA ALA A 74 -1.57 16.23 3.86
C ALA A 74 -2.49 16.94 4.88
N PRO A 75 -3.57 16.32 5.35
CA PRO A 75 -4.32 16.82 6.48
C PRO A 75 -3.43 17.04 7.72
N PHE A 76 -3.91 17.85 8.66
CA PHE A 76 -3.20 18.11 9.93
C PHE A 76 -2.81 16.81 10.64
N ASP A 77 -1.57 16.73 11.15
CA ASP A 77 -0.98 15.56 11.81
C ASP A 77 -1.04 14.25 11.00
N THR A 78 -0.94 14.35 9.67
CA THR A 78 -0.86 13.20 8.76
C THR A 78 0.28 13.37 7.76
N THR A 79 0.63 12.28 7.09
CA THR A 79 1.50 12.31 5.91
C THR A 79 0.82 11.59 4.75
N LEU A 80 1.26 11.88 3.53
CA LEU A 80 0.86 11.18 2.33
C LEU A 80 1.92 10.14 1.94
N GLY A 81 1.51 9.12 1.19
CA GLY A 81 2.41 8.08 0.74
C GLY A 81 1.98 7.47 -0.59
N TRP A 82 2.95 6.88 -1.28
CA TRP A 82 2.77 6.04 -2.46
C TRP A 82 1.77 6.60 -3.50
N PRO A 83 2.01 7.82 -4.04
CA PRO A 83 1.20 8.32 -5.14
C PRO A 83 1.41 7.46 -6.40
N GLY A 84 0.32 7.19 -7.11
CA GLY A 84 0.35 6.44 -8.37
C GLY A 84 -0.84 6.74 -9.25
N PHE A 85 -0.62 6.88 -10.56
CA PHE A 85 -1.71 7.09 -11.50
C PHE A 85 -2.42 5.77 -11.84
N SER A 86 -3.73 5.83 -12.07
CA SER A 86 -4.47 4.73 -12.67
C SER A 86 -3.92 4.42 -14.07
N PRO A 87 -4.05 3.19 -14.57
CA PRO A 87 -3.56 2.81 -15.90
C PRO A 87 -4.13 3.66 -17.04
N ASP A 88 -5.36 4.16 -16.90
CA ASP A 88 -6.02 5.06 -17.85
C ASP A 88 -5.65 6.54 -17.67
N GLY A 89 -4.85 6.88 -16.65
CA GLY A 89 -4.42 8.24 -16.35
C GLY A 89 -5.52 9.17 -15.79
N ALA A 90 -6.73 8.67 -15.54
CA ALA A 90 -7.86 9.49 -15.10
C ALA A 90 -7.88 9.76 -13.58
N TRP A 91 -7.11 8.99 -12.80
CA TRP A 91 -7.10 9.07 -11.34
C TRP A 91 -5.67 9.04 -10.78
N LEU A 92 -5.47 9.76 -9.68
CA LEU A 92 -4.33 9.61 -8.80
C LEU A 92 -4.77 8.84 -7.55
N SER A 93 -4.13 7.72 -7.23
CA SER A 93 -4.21 7.08 -5.92
C SER A 93 -3.07 7.57 -5.02
N TYR A 94 -3.33 7.65 -3.72
CA TYR A 94 -2.31 7.87 -2.69
C TYR A 94 -2.88 7.39 -1.35
N VAL A 95 -2.03 7.19 -0.35
CA VAL A 95 -2.50 6.92 1.01
C VAL A 95 -2.45 8.18 1.87
N VAL A 96 -3.35 8.26 2.84
CA VAL A 96 -3.22 9.18 3.98
C VAL A 96 -2.85 8.36 5.21
N ILE A 97 -1.69 8.65 5.80
CA ILE A 97 -1.14 7.97 6.96
C ILE A 97 -1.46 8.84 8.18
N ARG A 98 -2.36 8.36 9.02
CA ARG A 98 -2.81 9.05 10.25
C ARG A 98 -2.39 8.26 11.47
N ASP A 99 -2.56 8.89 12.62
CA ASP A 99 -2.39 8.25 13.92
C ASP A 99 -3.29 7.02 14.13
N THR A 100 -4.49 7.02 13.52
CA THR A 100 -5.51 5.96 13.68
C THR A 100 -5.46 4.86 12.61
N GLY A 101 -4.63 5.01 11.58
CA GLY A 101 -4.56 4.04 10.48
C GLY A 101 -4.00 4.61 9.19
N VAL A 102 -3.85 3.73 8.21
CA VAL A 102 -3.50 4.07 6.83
C VAL A 102 -4.76 3.95 5.97
N GLU A 103 -5.11 5.01 5.25
CA GLU A 103 -6.33 5.13 4.45
C GLU A 103 -6.00 5.20 2.96
N GLN A 104 -6.75 4.50 2.11
CA GLN A 104 -6.64 4.65 0.66
C GLN A 104 -7.48 5.84 0.18
N TRP A 105 -6.85 6.74 -0.58
CA TRP A 105 -7.51 7.90 -1.18
C TRP A 105 -7.31 7.92 -2.70
N VAL A 106 -8.20 8.61 -3.39
CA VAL A 106 -8.11 8.88 -4.82
C VAL A 106 -8.49 10.32 -5.12
N ALA A 107 -7.88 10.90 -6.15
CA ALA A 107 -8.28 12.18 -6.73
C ALA A 107 -8.49 12.00 -8.24
N GLU A 108 -9.60 12.51 -8.76
CA GLU A 108 -9.84 12.54 -10.20
C GLU A 108 -8.98 13.64 -10.82
N ILE A 109 -8.27 13.33 -11.90
CA ILE A 109 -7.36 14.29 -12.54
C ILE A 109 -8.14 15.47 -13.14
N ALA A 110 -9.33 15.20 -13.70
CA ALA A 110 -10.14 16.22 -14.37
C ALA A 110 -10.72 17.26 -13.39
N SER A 111 -11.20 16.83 -12.23
CA SER A 111 -11.83 17.73 -11.24
C SER A 111 -10.88 18.18 -10.13
N GLY A 112 -9.78 17.44 -9.90
CA GLY A 112 -8.86 17.68 -8.80
C GLY A 112 -9.46 17.39 -7.41
N ILE A 113 -10.63 16.75 -7.34
CA ILE A 113 -11.34 16.53 -6.07
C ILE A 113 -10.87 15.23 -5.40
N PRO A 114 -10.21 15.30 -4.23
CA PRO A 114 -9.81 14.11 -3.48
C PRO A 114 -10.98 13.52 -2.69
N ARG A 115 -10.98 12.19 -2.53
CA ARG A 115 -11.90 11.47 -1.64
C ARG A 115 -11.28 10.17 -1.10
N PRO A 116 -11.72 9.68 0.07
CA PRO A 116 -11.37 8.34 0.50
C PRO A 116 -11.96 7.32 -0.48
N LEU A 117 -11.20 6.25 -0.74
CA LEU A 117 -11.65 5.14 -1.58
C LEU A 117 -12.46 4.11 -0.79
N THR A 118 -12.09 3.87 0.46
CA THR A 118 -12.76 2.90 1.35
C THR A 118 -12.63 3.35 2.80
N SER A 119 -13.50 2.85 3.67
CA SER A 119 -13.42 3.03 5.13
C SER A 119 -12.51 1.99 5.82
N ALA A 120 -12.08 0.94 5.12
CA ALA A 120 -11.23 -0.10 5.69
C ALA A 120 -9.76 0.36 5.81
N SER A 121 -9.16 0.14 6.97
CA SER A 121 -7.74 0.45 7.21
C SER A 121 -6.81 -0.52 6.49
N LEU A 122 -5.76 0.02 5.89
CA LEU A 122 -4.75 -0.73 5.16
C LEU A 122 -3.68 -1.28 6.10
N ASN A 123 -3.13 -2.45 5.75
CA ASN A 123 -1.92 -2.96 6.38
C ASN A 123 -0.72 -2.62 5.50
N ALA A 124 0.05 -1.59 5.89
CA ALA A 124 1.21 -1.10 5.16
C ALA A 124 2.54 -1.54 5.78
N ALA A 125 2.52 -2.54 6.68
CA ALA A 125 3.71 -3.02 7.39
C ALA A 125 4.86 -3.41 6.43
N TRP A 126 4.51 -3.87 5.23
CA TRP A 126 5.44 -4.27 4.17
C TRP A 126 5.52 -3.23 3.03
N GLY A 127 5.31 -1.95 3.33
CA GLY A 127 5.35 -0.86 2.36
C GLY A 127 4.01 -0.60 1.68
N GLU A 128 4.04 -0.24 0.39
CA GLU A 128 2.86 0.20 -0.37
C GLU A 128 1.72 -0.83 -0.31
N PRO A 129 0.59 -0.51 0.32
CA PRO A 129 -0.43 -1.50 0.62
C PRO A 129 -1.37 -1.81 -0.55
N CYS A 130 -1.43 -0.95 -1.58
CA CYS A 130 -2.38 -1.06 -2.69
C CYS A 130 -1.69 -0.97 -4.05
N ARG A 131 -2.34 -1.55 -5.07
CA ARG A 131 -1.95 -1.51 -6.48
C ARG A 131 -3.20 -1.29 -7.33
N TRP A 132 -3.11 -0.48 -8.39
CA TRP A 132 -4.19 -0.35 -9.35
C TRP A 132 -4.50 -1.68 -10.04
N LEU A 133 -5.79 -1.96 -10.24
CA LEU A 133 -6.22 -3.00 -11.18
C LEU A 133 -5.90 -2.54 -12.62
N ALA A 134 -5.55 -3.49 -13.49
CA ALA A 134 -5.11 -3.20 -14.85
C ALA A 134 -6.18 -2.51 -15.72
N ASP A 135 -7.47 -2.66 -15.35
CA ASP A 135 -8.62 -2.07 -16.03
C ASP A 135 -9.07 -0.73 -15.43
N SER A 136 -8.28 -0.16 -14.50
CA SER A 136 -8.59 1.09 -13.78
C SER A 136 -9.90 1.07 -12.98
N SER A 137 -10.54 -0.09 -12.81
CA SER A 137 -11.85 -0.20 -12.13
C SER A 137 -11.76 -0.05 -10.62
N GLY A 138 -10.56 -0.09 -10.05
CA GLY A 138 -10.33 -0.14 -8.62
C GLY A 138 -8.90 -0.48 -8.25
N MET A 139 -8.71 -0.88 -6.99
CA MET A 139 -7.40 -1.22 -6.44
C MET A 139 -7.43 -2.59 -5.75
N LEU A 140 -6.35 -3.36 -5.89
CA LEU A 140 -6.01 -4.48 -5.03
C LEU A 140 -5.27 -3.94 -3.80
N CYS A 141 -5.67 -4.35 -2.60
CA CYS A 141 -5.12 -3.83 -1.35
C CYS A 141 -4.90 -4.92 -0.30
N ARG A 142 -3.96 -4.66 0.60
CA ARG A 142 -3.76 -5.40 1.86
C ARG A 142 -4.44 -4.64 3.01
N PHE A 143 -5.33 -5.32 3.72
CA PHE A 143 -6.09 -4.74 4.81
C PHE A 143 -5.65 -5.28 6.16
N VAL A 144 -5.77 -4.44 7.19
CA VAL A 144 -5.76 -4.91 8.57
C VAL A 144 -6.96 -5.84 8.78
N ILE A 145 -6.74 -6.95 9.49
CA ILE A 145 -7.81 -7.87 9.85
C ILE A 145 -8.86 -7.15 10.71
N SER A 146 -10.10 -7.18 10.24
CA SER A 146 -11.22 -6.57 10.95
C SER A 146 -11.44 -7.29 12.27
N ALA A 147 -11.67 -6.54 13.34
CA ALA A 147 -11.88 -7.07 14.68
C ALA A 147 -10.74 -8.00 15.20
N ARG A 148 -9.47 -7.76 14.82
CA ARG A 148 -8.31 -8.55 15.29
C ARG A 148 -8.02 -8.51 16.81
N GLY A 149 -8.74 -7.69 17.57
CA GLY A 149 -8.55 -7.53 19.01
C GLY A 149 -7.35 -6.65 19.39
N SER A 150 -6.96 -6.73 20.65
CA SER A 150 -5.74 -6.07 21.16
C SER A 150 -4.50 -6.88 20.80
N PRO A 151 -3.32 -6.24 20.66
CA PRO A 151 -2.07 -6.97 20.48
C PRO A 151 -1.83 -7.95 21.65
N PRO A 152 -1.31 -9.16 21.40
CA PRO A 152 -0.88 -10.05 22.47
C PRO A 152 0.35 -9.50 23.19
N ASP A 153 0.59 -9.98 24.42
CA ASP A 153 1.78 -9.63 25.20
C ASP A 153 3.03 -10.41 24.75
N ASP A 154 2.85 -11.50 24.02
CA ASP A 154 3.92 -12.34 23.48
C ASP A 154 4.53 -11.73 22.20
N GLU A 155 5.84 -11.44 22.24
CA GLU A 155 6.57 -10.83 21.13
C GLU A 155 6.57 -11.69 19.87
N ASP A 156 6.59 -13.02 20.01
CA ASP A 156 6.58 -13.92 18.85
C ASP A 156 5.21 -13.87 18.14
N ALA A 157 4.13 -13.76 18.92
CA ALA A 157 2.77 -13.60 18.41
C ALA A 157 2.51 -12.22 17.78
N LEU A 158 3.32 -11.19 18.10
CA LEU A 158 3.18 -9.86 17.49
C LEU A 158 3.44 -9.87 15.99
N VAL A 159 4.32 -10.75 15.49
CA VAL A 159 4.61 -10.88 14.05
C VAL A 159 3.32 -11.21 13.30
N GLU A 160 2.61 -12.25 13.71
CA GLU A 160 1.34 -12.64 13.09
C GLU A 160 0.27 -11.56 13.26
N TYR A 161 0.16 -10.98 14.44
CA TYR A 161 -0.83 -9.96 14.74
C TYR A 161 -0.70 -8.71 13.84
N TYR A 162 0.53 -8.23 13.63
CA TYR A 162 0.77 -7.02 12.84
C TYR A 162 0.91 -7.29 11.34
N PHE A 163 1.45 -8.44 10.93
CA PHE A 163 1.75 -8.69 9.51
C PHE A 163 0.70 -9.49 8.77
N THR A 164 -0.24 -10.15 9.48
CA THR A 164 -1.38 -10.78 8.81
C THR A 164 -2.27 -9.73 8.19
N SER A 165 -2.62 -9.94 6.93
CA SER A 165 -3.50 -9.06 6.17
C SER A 165 -4.53 -9.86 5.40
N GLN A 166 -5.68 -9.24 5.17
CA GLN A 166 -6.67 -9.74 4.23
C GLN A 166 -6.38 -9.07 2.88
N LEU A 167 -6.19 -9.85 1.81
CA LEU A 167 -6.21 -9.30 0.46
C LEU A 167 -7.65 -8.98 0.07
N GLY A 168 -7.85 -7.89 -0.65
CA GLY A 168 -9.16 -7.49 -1.15
C GLY A 168 -9.06 -6.52 -2.31
N THR A 169 -10.07 -6.51 -3.18
CA THR A 169 -10.24 -5.45 -4.18
C THR A 169 -11.17 -4.37 -3.64
N VAL A 170 -10.98 -3.12 -4.06
CA VAL A 170 -11.90 -2.00 -3.80
C VAL A 170 -12.31 -1.38 -5.11
N GLN A 171 -13.61 -1.32 -5.36
CA GLN A 171 -14.16 -0.70 -6.56
C GLN A 171 -14.03 0.82 -6.50
N LEU A 172 -13.48 1.42 -7.55
CA LEU A 172 -13.31 2.87 -7.65
C LEU A 172 -14.64 3.61 -7.53
N ALA A 173 -15.66 3.17 -8.27
CA ALA A 173 -16.94 3.85 -8.37
C ALA A 173 -17.75 3.88 -7.06
N THR A 174 -17.65 2.82 -6.24
CA THR A 174 -18.52 2.63 -5.07
C THR A 174 -17.77 2.58 -3.74
N GLY A 175 -16.45 2.42 -3.77
CA GLY A 175 -15.65 2.12 -2.59
C GLY A 175 -15.91 0.73 -1.99
N ARG A 176 -16.68 -0.12 -2.68
CA ARG A 176 -17.03 -1.45 -2.18
C ARG A 176 -15.82 -2.37 -2.20
N ARG A 177 -15.48 -2.90 -1.03
CA ARG A 177 -14.46 -3.92 -0.84
C ARG A 177 -15.00 -5.32 -1.10
N SER A 178 -14.19 -6.19 -1.72
CA SER A 178 -14.43 -7.64 -1.83
C SER A 178 -13.15 -8.37 -1.41
N ASP A 179 -13.27 -9.25 -0.41
CA ASP A 179 -12.13 -10.01 0.12
C ASP A 179 -11.72 -11.14 -0.84
N LEU A 180 -10.42 -11.39 -0.92
CA LEU A 180 -9.80 -12.43 -1.74
C LEU A 180 -9.17 -13.48 -0.84
N GLY A 181 -9.65 -14.71 -0.93
CA GLY A 181 -9.15 -15.84 -0.13
C GLY A 181 -9.14 -15.58 1.39
N ALA A 182 -8.37 -16.40 2.10
CA ALA A 182 -8.18 -16.28 3.54
C ALA A 182 -7.10 -15.22 3.88
N PRO A 183 -7.13 -14.66 5.10
CA PRO A 183 -6.02 -13.89 5.65
C PRO A 183 -4.66 -14.60 5.56
N GLY A 184 -3.60 -13.82 5.41
CA GLY A 184 -2.24 -14.35 5.39
C GLY A 184 -1.15 -13.29 5.50
N LEU A 185 0.11 -13.75 5.62
CA LEU A 185 1.30 -12.92 5.65
C LEU A 185 1.71 -12.50 4.23
N PHE A 186 0.98 -11.55 3.65
CA PHE A 186 1.22 -11.04 2.30
C PHE A 186 2.22 -9.88 2.29
N VAL A 187 3.44 -10.16 1.80
CA VAL A 187 4.54 -9.19 1.68
C VAL A 187 4.40 -8.33 0.43
N HIS A 188 3.81 -8.89 -0.63
CA HIS A 188 3.53 -8.18 -1.89
C HIS A 188 2.30 -8.79 -2.55
N ALA A 189 1.52 -7.98 -3.26
CA ALA A 189 0.43 -8.43 -4.10
C ALA A 189 0.21 -7.43 -5.23
N GLU A 190 0.19 -7.90 -6.47
CA GLU A 190 -0.06 -7.07 -7.64
C GLU A 190 -0.89 -7.80 -8.71
N PRO A 191 -1.76 -7.10 -9.44
CA PRO A 191 -2.42 -7.65 -10.61
C PRO A 191 -1.41 -7.98 -11.71
N VAL A 192 -1.56 -9.14 -12.33
CA VAL A 192 -0.76 -9.51 -13.50
C VAL A 192 -1.31 -8.77 -14.74
N PRO A 193 -0.45 -8.16 -15.57
CA PRO A 193 -0.88 -7.53 -16.82
C PRO A 193 -1.67 -8.50 -17.70
N GLY A 194 -2.77 -8.03 -18.29
CA GLY A 194 -3.72 -8.86 -19.05
C GLY A 194 -4.93 -9.35 -18.25
N GLY A 195 -4.90 -9.17 -16.91
CA GLY A 195 -6.06 -9.37 -16.03
C GLY A 195 -6.28 -10.82 -15.58
N GLY A 196 -7.15 -10.99 -14.58
CA GLY A 196 -7.63 -12.30 -14.12
C GLY A 196 -6.70 -13.08 -13.19
N GLN A 197 -5.50 -12.56 -12.89
CA GLN A 197 -4.55 -13.21 -12.00
C GLN A 197 -3.80 -12.19 -11.13
N LEU A 198 -3.32 -12.66 -9.98
CA LEU A 198 -2.51 -11.90 -9.04
C LEU A 198 -1.17 -12.58 -8.85
N LEU A 199 -0.09 -11.80 -8.87
CA LEU A 199 1.21 -12.24 -8.34
C LEU A 199 1.26 -11.83 -6.87
N VAL A 200 1.52 -12.81 -6.01
CA VAL A 200 1.57 -12.63 -4.56
C VAL A 200 2.88 -13.17 -4.01
N VAL A 201 3.51 -12.40 -3.13
CA VAL A 201 4.62 -12.88 -2.30
C VAL A 201 4.10 -13.03 -0.89
N ARG A 202 4.13 -14.26 -0.36
CA ARG A 202 3.71 -14.56 1.01
C ARG A 202 4.83 -15.20 1.81
N LEU A 203 4.86 -14.94 3.10
CA LEU A 203 5.65 -15.72 4.05
C LEU A 203 4.89 -17.01 4.34
N GLY A 204 5.57 -18.15 4.18
CA GLY A 204 5.00 -19.46 4.49
C GLY A 204 4.80 -19.65 5.98
N GLU A 205 3.84 -20.50 6.34
CA GLU A 205 3.80 -21.13 7.66
C GLU A 205 5.01 -22.06 7.77
N GLN A 206 5.66 -22.09 8.94
CA GLN A 206 6.79 -22.98 9.20
C GLN A 206 6.37 -24.42 8.91
N SER A 207 6.90 -25.05 7.87
CA SER A 207 6.73 -26.49 7.69
C SER A 207 7.79 -27.20 8.52
N ASP A 208 7.37 -28.03 9.48
CA ASP A 208 8.21 -28.85 10.34
C ASP A 208 9.37 -29.53 9.60
N ALA A 209 10.59 -29.03 9.83
CA ALA A 209 11.86 -29.77 9.85
C ALA A 209 13.08 -28.82 9.97
N ASP A 210 12.94 -27.55 9.59
CA ASP A 210 14.06 -26.59 9.64
C ASP A 210 13.54 -25.16 9.89
N ALA A 211 13.16 -24.91 11.15
CA ALA A 211 12.44 -23.74 11.65
C ALA A 211 13.21 -22.40 11.63
N SER A 212 14.32 -22.30 10.88
CA SER A 212 15.21 -21.14 10.99
C SER A 212 14.92 -19.98 10.02
N GLN A 213 14.00 -20.12 9.05
CA GLN A 213 13.69 -19.05 8.09
C GLN A 213 12.21 -19.04 7.65
N LEU A 214 11.52 -17.89 7.81
CA LEU A 214 10.23 -17.63 7.16
C LEU A 214 10.44 -17.64 5.64
N GLN A 215 10.18 -18.77 4.99
CA GLN A 215 10.41 -18.92 3.57
C GLN A 215 9.42 -18.03 2.80
N ARG A 216 9.93 -17.13 1.97
CA ARG A 216 9.13 -16.40 0.99
C ARG A 216 8.74 -17.35 -0.13
N SER A 217 7.46 -17.41 -0.44
CA SER A 217 6.95 -18.09 -1.62
C SER A 217 6.30 -17.08 -2.55
N VAL A 218 6.50 -17.27 -3.85
CA VAL A 218 5.85 -16.48 -4.89
C VAL A 218 4.74 -17.34 -5.49
N GLU A 219 3.52 -16.84 -5.47
CA GLU A 219 2.32 -17.56 -5.90
C GLU A 219 1.56 -16.74 -6.95
N ILE A 220 0.95 -17.44 -7.90
CA ILE A 220 -0.06 -16.89 -8.79
C ILE A 220 -1.42 -17.31 -8.25
N LEU A 221 -2.28 -16.33 -7.97
CA LEU A 221 -3.66 -16.53 -7.53
C LEU A 221 -4.64 -16.11 -8.64
N ASP A 222 -5.87 -16.62 -8.58
CA ASP A 222 -7.01 -16.03 -9.31
C ASP A 222 -7.55 -14.79 -8.58
N MET A 223 -8.59 -14.16 -9.14
CA MET A 223 -9.23 -12.98 -8.59
C MET A 223 -10.19 -13.28 -7.43
N GLU A 224 -10.34 -14.54 -7.05
CA GLU A 224 -11.06 -15.02 -5.87
C GLU A 224 -10.10 -15.33 -4.71
N GLY A 225 -8.78 -15.33 -4.96
CA GLY A 225 -7.72 -15.62 -4.01
C GLY A 225 -7.35 -17.11 -3.93
N ASN A 226 -7.80 -17.94 -4.86
CA ASN A 226 -7.37 -19.34 -4.95
C ASN A 226 -6.00 -19.44 -5.63
N ARG A 227 -5.13 -20.29 -5.10
CA ARG A 227 -3.80 -20.51 -5.67
C ARG A 227 -3.87 -21.33 -6.95
N LEU A 228 -3.45 -20.72 -8.06
CA LEU A 228 -3.31 -21.37 -9.36
C LEU A 228 -1.96 -22.07 -9.50
N ARG A 229 -0.88 -21.41 -9.05
CA ARG A 229 0.49 -21.92 -9.18
C ARG A 229 1.41 -21.36 -8.09
N ARG A 230 2.34 -22.18 -7.60
CA ARG A 230 3.54 -21.71 -6.87
C ARG A 230 4.70 -21.58 -7.86
N LEU A 231 5.36 -20.44 -7.87
CA LEU A 231 6.60 -20.22 -8.61
C LEU A 231 7.77 -20.69 -7.75
N ALA A 232 8.87 -21.09 -8.39
CA ALA A 232 10.08 -21.48 -7.68
C ALA A 232 10.54 -20.34 -6.76
N ASP A 233 10.99 -20.70 -5.55
CA ASP A 233 11.42 -19.69 -4.58
C ASP A 233 12.59 -18.90 -5.20
N PRO A 234 12.58 -17.55 -5.09
CA PRO A 234 13.70 -16.77 -5.58
C PRO A 234 14.98 -17.25 -4.87
N PRO A 235 16.12 -17.32 -5.56
CA PRO A 235 17.38 -17.71 -4.92
C PRO A 235 17.61 -16.80 -3.71
N ALA A 236 18.06 -17.38 -2.60
CA ALA A 236 18.36 -16.64 -1.38
C ALA A 236 19.50 -15.63 -1.66
N GLY A 237 19.14 -14.40 -2.02
CA GLY A 237 20.11 -13.36 -2.35
C GLY A 237 19.49 -12.06 -2.86
N GLY A 238 19.69 -10.98 -2.09
CA GLY A 238 19.56 -9.60 -2.56
C GLY A 238 18.31 -8.87 -2.12
N ALA A 239 18.33 -8.35 -0.89
CA ALA A 239 17.67 -7.07 -0.63
C ALA A 239 18.34 -6.03 -1.52
N ASP A 240 17.73 -5.69 -2.65
CA ASP A 240 17.84 -4.41 -3.34
C ASP A 240 17.03 -4.47 -4.64
N ALA A 241 15.82 -3.90 -4.59
CA ALA A 241 15.15 -3.37 -5.77
C ALA A 241 14.41 -2.11 -5.33
N ARG A 242 15.11 -1.00 -5.56
CA ARG A 242 14.74 0.42 -5.56
C ARG A 242 13.26 0.78 -5.52
#